data_AF-A0A3A9UQ46-F1
#
_entry.id   AF-A0A3A9UQ46-F1
#
_cell.length_a   1.000
_cell.length_b   1.000
_cell.length_c   1.000
_cell.angle_alpha   90.00
_cell.angle_beta   90.00
_cell.angle_gamma   90.00
#
_symmetry.space_group_name_H-M   'P 1'
#
loop_
_entity.id
_entity.type
_entity.pdbx_description
1 polymer ?
#
loop_
_entity_poly.entity_id
_entity_poly.type
_entity_poly.pdbx_seq_one_letter_code
_entity_poly.pdbx_strand_id
1 'polypeptide(L)'
;MKNTTALKLENSSKSKSIKKVIRESHTSELIIGFCGPIGTDIHFVVDRFASIIKDDYNYRVEKITLSQLIQQYSTNYDYDSKFDSKFDYYQKSIDSGNSMRSKYDSSILAELAINEIAVDRETRDDDRVCYVIDSIKNKEELELFKLVYNDLFYFIGVFSHLENRINYLEDIGLKRDEIYLLIDRDSGEEIQFGQKVTETFIESDFFIRIDKSSHTSIDPKIKRFLNLVFCNEIITPTKHENAMYLAAAAAGNSACLSRQVGACLTDNEGNVLSVGWNDVPKFGGGVYQYSEDDPIGQNDNRCMNLKGGVCFNDLEKSIIKGDLIKEFIKSGIIKDIDKNKAIELLEKSRIKELIEFSRAVHAEMHAIISAGKKSNEGIQNGTLYCTTYPCHNCARHIITSGINEVYFIEPYRKSLAMKLHRDSITEDISKKDRVRILMFEGVSPKSYIHFFKMNKNKRKDNGKKLIHLSKNISPKKTLSLKAIPVLEGEVTKSLKNKKLIDIENG
;
A
#
# COMPACT_ATOMS: atom_id res chain seq x y z
N MET A 1 39.10 -37.10 8.53
CA MET A 1 37.64 -36.86 8.63
C MET A 1 37.43 -35.54 9.36
N LYS A 2 36.87 -34.53 8.69
CA LYS A 2 36.65 -33.21 9.30
C LYS A 2 35.54 -33.32 10.36
N ASN A 3 35.92 -33.20 11.64
CA ASN A 3 34.97 -32.92 12.72
C ASN A 3 34.29 -31.58 12.41
N THR A 4 33.09 -31.65 11.85
CA THR A 4 32.21 -30.50 11.70
C THR A 4 31.31 -30.52 12.92
N THR A 5 31.81 -29.98 14.03
CA THR A 5 31.03 -29.81 15.25
C THR A 5 30.07 -28.64 15.02
N ALA A 6 28.89 -28.94 14.48
CA ALA A 6 27.77 -28.01 14.50
C ALA A 6 27.29 -27.86 15.94
N LEU A 7 27.18 -26.60 16.39
CA LEU A 7 26.50 -26.06 17.59
C LEU A 7 26.38 -27.01 18.80
N LYS A 8 27.07 -26.66 19.91
CA LYS A 8 26.85 -27.27 21.23
C LYS A 8 25.35 -27.16 21.59
N LEU A 9 24.65 -28.29 21.58
CA LEU A 9 23.26 -28.41 22.01
C LEU A 9 23.24 -29.13 23.35
N GLU A 10 22.58 -28.52 24.34
CA GLU A 10 22.36 -29.12 25.65
C GLU A 10 21.53 -30.40 25.54
N ASN A 11 21.94 -31.41 26.30
CA ASN A 11 21.25 -32.69 26.41
C ASN A 11 19.94 -32.50 27.17
N SER A 12 18.80 -32.53 26.46
CA SER A 12 17.48 -32.64 27.07
C SER A 12 16.80 -33.97 26.68
N SER A 13 16.36 -34.64 27.74
CA SER A 13 15.71 -35.95 27.84
C SER A 13 14.49 -36.24 26.94
N LYS A 14 14.28 -37.53 26.65
CA LYS A 14 13.19 -38.22 25.92
C LYS A 14 12.86 -37.64 24.53
N SER A 15 13.09 -38.45 23.49
CA SER A 15 13.08 -38.09 22.06
C SER A 15 11.70 -37.62 21.54
N LYS A 16 11.31 -36.38 21.87
CA LYS A 16 10.34 -35.65 21.05
C LYS A 16 10.93 -35.56 19.64
N SER A 17 10.13 -35.95 18.64
CA SER A 17 10.50 -35.72 17.23
C SER A 17 10.90 -34.26 17.04
N ILE A 18 11.96 -34.00 16.27
CA ILE A 18 12.39 -32.64 15.93
C ILE A 18 11.25 -31.79 15.36
N LYS A 19 10.31 -32.41 14.63
CA LYS A 19 9.09 -31.75 14.12
C LYS A 19 8.19 -31.23 15.24
N LYS A 20 8.10 -31.96 16.36
CA LYS A 20 7.30 -31.56 17.53
C LYS A 20 7.99 -30.42 18.29
N VAL A 21 9.30 -30.53 18.51
CA VAL A 21 10.10 -29.46 19.16
C VAL A 21 10.01 -28.14 18.39
N ILE A 22 10.11 -28.19 17.05
CA ILE A 22 9.98 -27.00 16.21
C ILE A 22 8.55 -26.45 16.24
N ARG A 23 7.52 -27.30 16.20
CA ARG A 23 6.11 -26.84 16.28
C ARG A 23 5.79 -26.20 17.63
N GLU A 24 6.33 -26.74 18.71
CA GLU A 24 6.15 -26.21 20.07
C GLU A 24 6.82 -24.82 20.24
N SER A 25 7.81 -24.46 19.41
CA SER A 25 8.41 -23.11 19.43
C SER A 25 7.69 -22.09 18.56
N HIS A 26 6.58 -22.43 17.92
CA HIS A 26 5.80 -21.46 17.14
C HIS A 26 5.00 -20.53 18.06
N THR A 27 5.08 -19.23 17.81
CA THR A 27 4.32 -18.23 18.56
C THR A 27 2.96 -17.95 17.95
N SER A 28 2.04 -17.48 18.81
CA SER A 28 0.77 -16.88 18.40
C SER A 28 0.81 -15.35 18.36
N GLU A 29 1.98 -14.73 18.54
CA GLU A 29 2.15 -13.28 18.43
C GLU A 29 1.63 -12.71 17.11
N LEU A 30 1.23 -11.45 17.16
CA LEU A 30 0.82 -10.67 15.99
C LEU A 30 1.51 -9.32 16.00
N ILE A 31 2.02 -8.90 14.85
CA ILE A 31 2.52 -7.54 14.66
C ILE A 31 1.65 -6.88 13.58
N ILE A 32 0.98 -5.79 13.93
CA ILE A 32 0.04 -5.12 13.05
C ILE A 32 0.52 -3.69 12.81
N GLY A 33 0.96 -3.39 11.60
CA GLY A 33 1.33 -2.03 11.22
C GLY A 33 0.14 -1.30 10.60
N PHE A 34 -0.04 -0.03 10.96
CA PHE A 34 -1.04 0.85 10.36
C PHE A 34 -0.38 1.94 9.53
N CYS A 35 -1.06 2.33 8.45
CA CYS A 35 -0.68 3.46 7.61
C CYS A 35 -1.91 4.18 7.10
N GLY A 36 -1.84 5.50 7.04
CA GLY A 36 -2.88 6.32 6.43
C GLY A 36 -2.40 7.74 6.19
N PRO A 37 -2.96 8.42 5.17
CA PRO A 37 -2.65 9.82 4.91
C PRO A 37 -3.03 10.75 6.08
N ILE A 38 -2.29 11.83 6.27
CA ILE A 38 -2.58 12.83 7.31
C ILE A 38 -4.03 13.33 7.27
N GLY A 39 -4.66 13.44 8.44
CA GLY A 39 -6.07 13.79 8.58
C GLY A 39 -7.03 12.61 8.45
N THR A 40 -6.53 11.40 8.21
CA THR A 40 -7.29 10.16 8.42
C THR A 40 -7.26 9.80 9.91
N ASP A 41 -8.41 9.47 10.49
CA ASP A 41 -8.51 9.08 11.90
C ASP A 41 -8.06 7.61 12.12
N ILE A 42 -6.75 7.39 11.94
CA ILE A 42 -6.11 6.08 12.11
C ILE A 42 -6.17 5.65 13.58
N HIS A 43 -5.99 6.60 14.50
CA HIS A 43 -5.97 6.31 15.94
C HIS A 43 -7.30 5.72 16.40
N PHE A 44 -8.45 6.21 15.93
CA PHE A 44 -9.73 5.58 16.18
C PHE A 44 -9.76 4.11 15.73
N VAL A 45 -9.25 3.80 14.53
CA VAL A 45 -9.21 2.41 14.03
C VAL A 45 -8.28 1.53 14.85
N VAL A 46 -7.10 2.05 15.23
CA VAL A 46 -6.12 1.36 16.08
C VAL A 46 -6.74 1.02 17.44
N ASP A 47 -7.42 1.98 18.07
CA ASP A 47 -8.00 1.79 19.40
C ASP A 47 -9.19 0.80 19.36
N ARG A 48 -10.01 0.85 18.30
CA ARG A 48 -11.06 -0.15 18.04
C ARG A 48 -10.46 -1.53 17.79
N PHE A 49 -9.39 -1.63 17.01
CA PHE A 49 -8.69 -2.88 16.74
C PHE A 49 -8.13 -3.51 18.04
N ALA A 50 -7.45 -2.69 18.84
CA ALA A 50 -6.90 -3.10 20.14
C ALA A 50 -8.00 -3.61 21.08
N SER A 51 -9.15 -2.93 21.12
CA SER A 51 -10.31 -3.36 21.91
C SER A 51 -10.81 -4.74 21.47
N ILE A 52 -11.03 -4.93 20.16
CA ILE A 52 -11.56 -6.19 19.61
C ILE A 52 -10.58 -7.35 19.85
N ILE A 53 -9.28 -7.16 19.63
CA ILE A 53 -8.31 -8.25 19.78
C ILE A 53 -8.13 -8.68 21.25
N LYS A 54 -8.24 -7.72 22.17
CA LYS A 54 -8.26 -7.99 23.61
C LYS A 54 -9.53 -8.75 24.01
N ASP A 55 -10.70 -8.23 23.65
CA ASP A 55 -11.98 -8.74 24.14
C ASP A 55 -12.39 -10.06 23.49
N ASP A 56 -12.18 -10.19 22.17
CA ASP A 56 -12.63 -11.34 21.37
C ASP A 56 -11.54 -12.43 21.26
N TYR A 57 -10.25 -12.08 21.38
CA TYR A 57 -9.11 -13.00 21.14
C TYR A 57 -8.09 -13.09 22.28
N ASN A 58 -8.36 -12.45 23.43
CA ASN A 58 -7.57 -12.56 24.66
C ASN A 58 -6.06 -12.28 24.44
N TYR A 59 -5.75 -11.26 23.62
CA TYR A 59 -4.39 -10.76 23.45
C TYR A 59 -4.11 -9.63 24.43
N ARG A 60 -2.89 -9.61 25.00
CA ARG A 60 -2.30 -8.36 25.49
C ARG A 60 -1.95 -7.50 24.26
N VAL A 61 -2.30 -6.22 24.29
CA VAL A 61 -2.02 -5.31 23.18
C VAL A 61 -1.02 -4.27 23.62
N GLU A 62 0.09 -4.17 22.89
CA GLU A 62 1.12 -3.17 23.10
C GLU A 62 1.16 -2.23 21.90
N LYS A 63 0.93 -0.93 22.14
CA LYS A 63 0.89 0.08 21.09
C LYS A 63 2.22 0.82 21.05
N ILE A 64 2.88 0.79 19.89
CA ILE A 64 4.15 1.48 19.64
C ILE A 64 3.91 2.59 18.64
N THR A 65 4.08 3.85 19.07
CA THR A 65 3.81 5.02 18.23
C THR A 65 5.11 5.57 17.66
N LEU A 66 5.31 5.51 16.33
CA LEU A 66 6.58 5.95 15.73
C LEU A 66 6.85 7.45 15.92
N SER A 67 5.79 8.27 16.03
CA SER A 67 5.97 9.70 16.34
C SER A 67 6.44 9.93 17.78
N GLN A 68 6.09 9.07 18.73
CA GLN A 68 6.61 9.14 20.09
C GLN A 68 8.10 8.76 20.13
N LEU A 69 8.51 7.76 19.34
CA LEU A 69 9.93 7.42 19.17
C LEU A 69 10.74 8.58 18.57
N ILE A 70 10.17 9.32 17.60
CA ILE A 70 10.80 10.55 17.10
C ILE A 70 11.00 11.55 18.26
N GLN A 71 9.99 11.76 19.10
CA GLN A 71 10.07 12.71 20.22
C GLN A 71 11.13 12.31 21.25
N GLN A 72 11.25 11.02 21.54
CA GLN A 72 12.19 10.49 22.53
C GLN A 72 13.65 10.53 22.03
N TYR A 73 13.90 10.22 20.76
CA TYR A 73 15.25 9.99 20.24
C TYR A 73 15.77 11.12 19.33
N SER A 74 14.92 12.07 18.92
CA SER A 74 15.37 13.23 18.14
C SER A 74 16.04 14.26 19.05
N THR A 75 17.21 14.74 18.63
CA THR A 75 17.93 15.84 19.30
C THR A 75 17.65 17.21 18.70
N ASN A 76 16.79 17.28 17.67
CA ASN A 76 16.64 18.49 16.87
C ASN A 76 15.67 19.51 17.46
N TYR A 77 14.73 19.05 18.28
CA TYR A 77 13.71 19.90 18.87
C TYR A 77 13.40 19.44 20.28
N ASP A 78 13.22 20.42 21.16
CA ASP A 78 12.66 20.19 22.48
C ASP A 78 11.12 20.12 22.35
N TYR A 79 10.59 18.91 22.40
CA TYR A 79 9.15 18.67 22.32
C TYR A 79 8.39 19.06 23.60
N ASP A 80 9.10 19.34 24.70
CA ASP A 80 8.50 19.87 25.93
C ASP A 80 8.28 21.39 25.86
N SER A 81 8.84 22.05 24.84
CA SER A 81 8.59 23.47 24.55
C SER A 81 7.21 23.69 23.90
N LYS A 82 6.59 24.85 24.15
CA LYS A 82 5.32 25.21 23.50
C LYS A 82 5.55 25.46 22.00
N PHE A 83 4.85 24.69 21.16
CA PHE A 83 4.75 24.95 19.73
C PHE A 83 3.91 26.20 19.46
N ASP A 84 4.28 26.97 18.43
CA ASP A 84 3.59 28.21 18.06
C ASP A 84 2.19 27.93 17.46
N SER A 85 2.03 26.78 16.81
CA SER A 85 0.76 26.33 16.23
C SER A 85 0.72 24.82 16.02
N LYS A 86 -0.46 24.27 15.71
CA LYS A 86 -0.60 22.86 15.28
C LYS A 86 0.13 22.57 13.97
N PHE A 87 0.14 23.52 13.04
CA PHE A 87 0.88 23.39 11.79
C PHE A 87 2.40 23.30 12.04
N ASP A 88 2.93 24.14 12.94
CA ASP A 88 4.34 24.11 13.35
C ASP A 88 4.71 22.76 14.01
N TYR A 89 3.85 22.23 14.89
CA TYR A 89 4.02 20.90 15.46
C TYR A 89 4.15 19.80 14.41
N TYR A 90 3.24 19.75 13.42
CA TYR A 90 3.28 18.73 12.36
C TYR A 90 4.53 18.87 11.49
N GLN A 91 4.89 20.09 11.08
CA GLN A 91 6.10 20.30 10.28
C GLN A 91 7.36 19.85 11.03
N LYS A 92 7.56 20.32 12.27
CA LYS A 92 8.72 19.96 13.09
C LYS A 92 8.81 18.45 13.35
N SER A 93 7.66 17.78 13.51
CA SER A 93 7.60 16.32 13.66
C SER A 93 8.06 15.61 12.39
N ILE A 94 7.59 16.06 11.22
CA ILE A 94 8.02 15.51 9.91
C ILE A 94 9.52 15.76 9.70
N ASP A 95 9.99 16.99 9.94
CA ASP A 95 11.39 17.39 9.81
C ASP A 95 12.31 16.58 10.72
N SER A 96 11.88 16.32 11.95
CA SER A 96 12.61 15.49 12.90
C SER A 96 12.75 14.05 12.41
N GLY A 97 11.66 13.44 11.95
CA GLY A 97 11.67 12.10 11.38
C GLY A 97 12.59 12.01 10.15
N ASN A 98 12.49 12.97 9.24
CA ASN A 98 13.34 13.05 8.05
C ASN A 98 14.82 13.20 8.41
N SER A 99 15.12 14.03 9.42
CA SER A 99 16.49 14.22 9.89
C SER A 99 17.04 12.95 10.55
N MET A 100 16.24 12.23 11.34
CA MET A 100 16.66 10.93 11.88
C MET A 100 16.98 9.93 10.77
N ARG A 101 16.10 9.82 9.75
CA ARG A 101 16.34 8.95 8.59
C ARG A 101 17.60 9.35 7.82
N SER A 102 17.82 10.65 7.61
CA SER A 102 19.01 11.16 6.94
C SER A 102 20.30 10.97 7.74
N LYS A 103 20.23 11.03 9.08
CA LYS A 103 21.40 10.89 9.96
C LYS A 103 21.84 9.44 10.13
N TYR A 104 20.88 8.51 10.14
CA TYR A 104 21.11 7.10 10.44
C TYR A 104 20.83 6.22 9.23
N ASP A 105 19.56 5.91 8.99
CA ASP A 105 19.07 5.18 7.81
C ASP A 105 17.55 5.36 7.70
N SER A 106 16.97 5.16 6.51
CA SER A 106 15.53 5.26 6.28
C SER A 106 14.68 4.36 7.19
N SER A 107 15.24 3.24 7.65
CA SER A 107 14.54 2.25 8.50
C SER A 107 14.61 2.55 10.00
N ILE A 108 15.25 3.65 10.43
CA ILE A 108 15.60 3.89 11.85
C ILE A 108 14.44 3.86 12.84
N LEU A 109 13.25 4.34 12.44
CA LEU A 109 12.07 4.31 13.32
C LEU A 109 11.52 2.89 13.49
N ALA A 110 11.61 2.07 12.46
CA ALA A 110 11.27 0.65 12.56
C ALA A 110 12.29 -0.10 13.42
N GLU A 111 13.58 0.24 13.34
CA GLU A 111 14.61 -0.34 14.21
C GLU A 111 14.27 -0.09 15.70
N LEU A 112 13.96 1.16 16.05
CA LEU A 112 13.59 1.54 17.42
C LEU A 112 12.35 0.78 17.91
N ALA A 113 11.30 0.70 17.09
CA ALA A 113 10.08 -0.03 17.42
C ALA A 113 10.32 -1.54 17.57
N ILE A 114 11.13 -2.15 16.70
CA ILE A 114 11.52 -3.56 16.81
C ILE A 114 12.31 -3.81 18.10
N ASN A 115 13.15 -2.86 18.52
CA ASN A 115 13.86 -2.96 19.77
C ASN A 115 12.92 -2.90 21.00
N GLU A 116 11.88 -2.07 20.98
CA GLU A 116 10.86 -2.09 22.04
C GLU A 116 10.14 -3.46 22.11
N ILE A 117 9.82 -4.06 20.95
CA ILE A 117 9.25 -5.41 20.90
C ILE A 117 10.23 -6.43 21.49
N ALA A 118 11.52 -6.34 21.16
CA ALA A 118 12.55 -7.25 21.65
C ALA A 118 12.71 -7.15 23.18
N VAL A 119 12.74 -5.93 23.73
CA VAL A 119 12.84 -5.68 25.17
C VAL A 119 11.62 -6.20 25.92
N ASP A 120 10.41 -5.93 25.41
CA ASP A 120 9.19 -6.47 26.01
C ASP A 120 9.17 -8.00 25.92
N ARG A 121 9.63 -8.59 24.81
CA ARG A 121 9.75 -10.05 24.64
C ARG A 121 10.67 -10.71 25.67
N GLU A 122 11.76 -10.07 26.07
CA GLU A 122 12.69 -10.58 27.08
C GLU A 122 12.16 -10.47 28.51
N THR A 123 11.27 -9.52 28.79
CA THR A 123 10.85 -9.15 30.15
C THR A 123 9.43 -9.59 30.52
N ARG A 124 8.60 -9.93 29.54
CA ARG A 124 7.18 -10.26 29.75
C ARG A 124 6.96 -11.70 30.25
N ASP A 125 5.83 -11.89 30.94
CA ASP A 125 5.34 -13.20 31.37
C ASP A 125 4.28 -13.81 30.43
N ASP A 126 3.65 -13.01 29.56
CA ASP A 126 2.59 -13.45 28.63
C ASP A 126 3.12 -13.60 27.20
N ASP A 127 2.89 -14.79 26.62
CA ASP A 127 3.30 -15.12 25.25
C ASP A 127 2.27 -14.71 24.17
N ARG A 128 1.05 -14.31 24.57
CA ARG A 128 -0.03 -13.95 23.62
C ARG A 128 -0.17 -12.44 23.48
N VAL A 129 0.80 -11.85 22.78
CA VAL A 129 0.91 -10.40 22.59
C VAL A 129 0.60 -10.00 21.15
N CYS A 130 -0.10 -8.89 20.99
CA CYS A 130 -0.27 -8.21 19.72
C CYS A 130 0.39 -6.83 19.80
N TYR A 131 1.42 -6.61 18.99
CA TYR A 131 2.06 -5.30 18.85
C TYR A 131 1.36 -4.52 17.73
N VAL A 132 0.98 -3.28 18.02
CA VAL A 132 0.33 -2.38 17.07
C VAL A 132 1.23 -1.19 16.80
N ILE A 133 1.68 -1.03 15.56
CA ILE A 133 2.60 0.03 15.12
C ILE A 133 1.82 1.18 14.48
N ASP A 134 1.88 2.36 15.09
CA ASP A 134 1.09 3.55 14.75
C ASP A 134 2.01 4.78 14.49
N SER A 135 2.28 5.22 13.26
CA SER A 135 1.91 4.67 11.96
C SER A 135 3.18 4.59 11.10
N ILE A 136 3.29 3.57 10.25
CA ILE A 136 4.42 3.42 9.32
C ILE A 136 4.16 4.29 8.09
N LYS A 137 5.10 5.18 7.75
CA LYS A 137 4.93 6.20 6.68
C LYS A 137 6.04 6.21 5.64
N ASN A 138 6.99 5.29 5.77
CA ASN A 138 8.10 5.12 4.85
C ASN A 138 8.22 3.64 4.45
N LYS A 139 8.68 3.40 3.21
CA LYS A 139 8.71 2.06 2.62
C LYS A 139 9.80 1.19 3.23
N GLU A 140 10.95 1.77 3.54
CA GLU A 140 12.09 1.09 4.14
C GLU A 140 11.77 0.64 5.58
N GLU A 141 11.03 1.45 6.34
CA GLU A 141 10.46 1.05 7.64
C GLU A 141 9.56 -0.20 7.50
N LEU A 142 8.64 -0.18 6.54
CA LEU A 142 7.73 -1.30 6.27
C LEU A 142 8.48 -2.57 5.83
N GLU A 143 9.50 -2.42 4.99
CA GLU A 143 10.32 -3.52 4.51
C GLU A 143 11.09 -4.19 5.66
N LEU A 144 11.61 -3.41 6.62
CA LEU A 144 12.27 -3.97 7.79
C LEU A 144 11.33 -4.83 8.66
N PHE A 145 10.10 -4.35 8.92
CA PHE A 145 9.10 -5.16 9.64
C PHE A 145 8.77 -6.46 8.90
N LYS A 146 8.58 -6.40 7.57
CA LYS A 146 8.37 -7.59 6.74
C LYS A 146 9.57 -8.55 6.77
N LEU A 147 10.78 -8.01 6.81
CA LEU A 147 12.01 -8.81 6.85
C LEU A 147 12.16 -9.56 8.19
N VAL A 148 11.90 -8.89 9.31
CA VAL A 148 12.08 -9.46 10.66
C VAL A 148 10.94 -10.41 11.03
N TYR A 149 9.68 -10.00 10.81
CA TYR A 149 8.51 -10.72 11.31
C TYR A 149 7.77 -11.54 10.25
N ASN A 150 7.98 -11.24 8.96
CA ASN A 150 7.45 -11.99 7.83
C ASN A 150 5.96 -12.35 8.02
N ASP A 151 5.65 -13.64 8.19
CA ASP A 151 4.31 -14.19 8.33
C ASP A 151 3.55 -13.78 9.61
N LEU A 152 4.22 -13.17 10.59
CA LEU A 152 3.58 -12.61 11.80
C LEU A 152 3.15 -11.14 11.63
N PHE A 153 3.63 -10.48 10.58
CA PHE A 153 3.36 -9.07 10.33
C PHE A 153 2.23 -8.90 9.31
N TYR A 154 1.22 -8.12 9.67
CA TYR A 154 0.17 -7.68 8.76
C TYR A 154 0.14 -6.15 8.68
N PHE A 155 -0.07 -5.63 7.48
CA PHE A 155 -0.09 -4.20 7.24
C PHE A 155 -1.48 -3.71 6.81
N ILE A 156 -2.05 -2.75 7.53
CA ILE A 156 -3.40 -2.25 7.32
C ILE A 156 -3.35 -0.80 6.84
N GLY A 157 -3.94 -0.56 5.66
CA GLY A 157 -4.08 0.76 5.07
C GLY A 157 -5.43 1.35 5.45
N VAL A 158 -5.42 2.50 6.12
CA VAL A 158 -6.61 3.23 6.53
C VAL A 158 -6.73 4.51 5.71
N PHE A 159 -7.88 4.72 5.08
CA PHE A 159 -8.11 5.85 4.18
C PHE A 159 -9.39 6.60 4.49
N SER A 160 -9.33 7.92 4.38
CA SER A 160 -10.49 8.80 4.32
C SER A 160 -10.43 9.69 3.08
N HIS A 161 -11.62 9.98 2.52
CA HIS A 161 -11.75 10.94 1.42
C HIS A 161 -11.12 12.30 1.75
N LEU A 162 -10.54 12.97 0.75
CA LEU A 162 -9.77 14.21 0.91
C LEU A 162 -10.55 15.29 1.69
N GLU A 163 -11.81 15.53 1.35
CA GLU A 163 -12.61 16.54 2.04
C GLU A 163 -12.88 16.18 3.50
N ASN A 164 -13.00 14.88 3.84
CA ASN A 164 -13.16 14.46 5.23
C ASN A 164 -11.88 14.74 6.03
N ARG A 165 -10.71 14.49 5.42
CA ARG A 165 -9.41 14.78 6.01
C ARG A 165 -9.19 16.28 6.21
N ILE A 166 -9.55 17.09 5.20
CA ILE A 166 -9.50 18.55 5.30
C ILE A 166 -10.37 19.03 6.45
N ASN A 167 -11.65 18.63 6.48
CA ASN A 167 -12.56 19.02 7.56
C ASN A 167 -12.04 18.61 8.94
N TYR A 168 -11.52 17.38 9.09
CA TYR A 168 -10.94 16.93 10.36
C TYR A 168 -9.74 17.79 10.78
N LEU A 169 -8.86 18.15 9.84
CA LEU A 169 -7.70 19.00 10.13
C LEU A 169 -8.11 20.45 10.45
N GLU A 170 -9.18 20.96 9.82
CA GLU A 170 -9.79 22.26 10.15
C GLU A 170 -10.39 22.22 11.56
N ASP A 171 -11.09 21.14 11.94
CA ASP A 171 -11.71 20.95 13.25
C ASP A 171 -10.68 20.94 14.40
N ILE A 172 -9.45 20.47 14.15
CA ILE A 172 -8.35 20.51 15.14
C ILE A 172 -7.51 21.80 15.08
N GLY A 173 -7.93 22.79 14.28
CA GLY A 173 -7.41 24.15 14.28
C GLY A 173 -6.35 24.51 13.24
N LEU A 174 -6.20 23.74 12.16
CA LEU A 174 -5.34 24.12 11.02
C LEU A 174 -6.10 24.95 9.99
N LYS A 175 -5.40 25.85 9.29
CA LYS A 175 -5.96 26.61 8.17
C LYS A 175 -5.92 25.79 6.88
N ARG A 176 -6.82 26.08 5.94
CA ARG A 176 -6.98 25.30 4.71
C ARG A 176 -5.73 25.29 3.83
N ASP A 177 -5.02 26.40 3.71
CA ASP A 177 -3.75 26.53 3.01
C ASP A 177 -2.63 25.70 3.67
N GLU A 178 -2.51 25.75 4.99
CA GLU A 178 -1.59 24.92 5.79
C GLU A 178 -1.89 23.42 5.60
N ILE A 179 -3.17 23.05 5.56
CA ILE A 179 -3.62 21.67 5.33
C ILE A 179 -3.17 21.17 3.97
N TYR A 180 -3.35 21.95 2.90
CA TYR A 180 -2.92 21.52 1.57
C TYR A 180 -1.40 21.32 1.51
N LEU A 181 -0.61 22.18 2.17
CA LEU A 181 0.83 22.02 2.28
C LEU A 181 1.22 20.74 3.01
N LEU A 182 0.58 20.44 4.15
CA LEU A 182 0.82 19.20 4.89
C LEU A 182 0.41 17.96 4.13
N ILE A 183 -0.73 17.99 3.45
CA ILE A 183 -1.21 16.85 2.65
C ILE A 183 -0.25 16.59 1.49
N ASP A 184 0.23 17.61 0.81
CA ASP A 184 1.20 17.44 -0.28
C ASP A 184 2.50 16.82 0.25
N ARG A 185 3.01 17.38 1.35
CA ARG A 185 4.22 16.90 2.04
C ARG A 185 4.14 15.46 2.54
N ASP A 186 3.09 15.10 3.30
CA ASP A 186 2.88 13.75 3.88
C ASP A 186 2.89 12.65 2.81
N SER A 187 2.47 13.01 1.62
CA SER A 187 2.12 12.04 0.60
C SER A 187 3.28 11.51 -0.22
N GLY A 188 4.37 12.28 -0.28
CA GLY A 188 5.53 12.02 -1.13
C GLY A 188 6.39 13.27 -1.24
N GLU A 189 7.35 13.43 -0.33
CA GLU A 189 8.42 14.42 -0.49
C GLU A 189 9.40 13.93 -1.59
N GLU A 190 9.87 14.84 -2.46
CA GLU A 190 10.87 14.51 -3.50
C GLU A 190 12.29 14.25 -2.92
N ILE A 191 12.42 14.24 -1.58
CA ILE A 191 13.67 14.02 -0.86
C ILE A 191 13.80 12.53 -0.55
N GLN A 192 15.01 11.96 -0.71
CA GLN A 192 15.29 10.54 -0.52
C GLN A 192 14.75 9.96 0.80
N PHE A 193 14.87 10.71 1.90
CA PHE A 193 14.51 10.32 3.27
C PHE A 193 13.14 10.87 3.75
N GLY A 194 12.38 11.45 2.83
CA GLY A 194 11.08 12.05 3.12
C GLY A 194 9.96 11.04 3.36
N GLN A 195 8.80 11.55 3.73
CA GLN A 195 7.59 10.73 3.82
C GLN A 195 7.13 10.28 2.43
N LYS A 196 6.71 9.02 2.31
CA LYS A 196 6.23 8.41 1.06
C LYS A 196 4.92 7.66 1.29
N VAL A 197 4.00 8.27 2.03
CA VAL A 197 2.77 7.60 2.49
C VAL A 197 1.97 7.00 1.34
N THR A 198 1.90 7.64 0.17
CA THR A 198 1.18 7.08 -0.98
C THR A 198 1.79 5.73 -1.43
N GLU A 199 3.12 5.63 -1.47
CA GLU A 199 3.85 4.42 -1.87
C GLU A 199 3.83 3.36 -0.78
N THR A 200 3.93 3.76 0.49
CA THR A 200 3.84 2.84 1.62
C THR A 200 2.42 2.29 1.74
N PHE A 201 1.39 3.13 1.61
CA PHE A 201 -0.01 2.74 1.78
C PHE A 201 -0.45 1.60 0.84
N ILE A 202 -0.04 1.64 -0.43
CA ILE A 202 -0.45 0.62 -1.43
C ILE A 202 0.12 -0.77 -1.12
N GLU A 203 1.12 -0.84 -0.24
CA GLU A 203 1.68 -2.07 0.29
C GLU A 203 0.84 -2.69 1.43
N SER A 204 -0.39 -2.26 1.65
CA SER A 204 -1.27 -2.87 2.66
C SER A 204 -1.76 -4.26 2.24
N ASP A 205 -1.94 -5.13 3.23
CA ASP A 205 -2.56 -6.45 3.08
C ASP A 205 -4.09 -6.37 3.13
N PHE A 206 -4.60 -5.33 3.81
CA PHE A 206 -6.01 -5.06 3.97
C PHE A 206 -6.25 -3.55 3.99
N PHE A 207 -7.28 -3.10 3.28
CA PHE A 207 -7.67 -1.70 3.20
C PHE A 207 -8.97 -1.45 3.97
N ILE A 208 -9.00 -0.37 4.74
CA ILE A 208 -10.16 0.11 5.49
C ILE A 208 -10.47 1.53 5.07
N ARG A 209 -11.69 1.79 4.58
CA ARG A 209 -12.17 3.14 4.32
C ARG A 209 -12.98 3.67 5.52
N ILE A 210 -12.69 4.89 5.94
CA ILE A 210 -13.45 5.64 6.95
C ILE A 210 -14.16 6.83 6.30
N ASP A 211 -15.47 6.85 6.45
CA ASP A 211 -16.38 7.94 6.10
C ASP A 211 -17.03 8.52 7.38
N LYS A 212 -17.50 9.78 7.38
CA LYS A 212 -18.07 10.42 8.61
C LYS A 212 -19.25 9.66 9.24
N SER A 213 -19.99 8.87 8.46
CA SER A 213 -21.08 8.00 8.94
C SER A 213 -20.62 6.61 9.41
N SER A 214 -19.33 6.31 9.32
CA SER A 214 -18.79 4.94 9.39
C SER A 214 -18.23 4.52 10.75
N HIS A 215 -18.31 5.36 11.79
CA HIS A 215 -17.92 4.97 13.16
C HIS A 215 -18.69 3.73 13.66
N THR A 216 -19.92 3.50 13.20
CA THR A 216 -20.71 2.30 13.50
C THR A 216 -20.34 1.07 12.66
N SER A 217 -19.51 1.24 11.63
CA SER A 217 -19.21 0.21 10.62
C SER A 217 -17.74 -0.23 10.57
N ILE A 218 -16.90 0.27 11.48
CA ILE A 218 -15.49 -0.12 11.56
C ILE A 218 -15.28 -1.52 12.13
N ASP A 219 -16.03 -1.87 13.19
CA ASP A 219 -15.93 -3.15 13.88
C ASP A 219 -16.16 -4.35 12.94
N PRO A 220 -17.19 -4.37 12.06
CA PRO A 220 -17.33 -5.44 11.06
C PRO A 220 -16.13 -5.60 10.13
N LYS A 221 -15.47 -4.50 9.74
CA LYS A 221 -14.29 -4.53 8.85
C LYS A 221 -13.09 -5.14 9.56
N ILE A 222 -12.84 -4.72 10.81
CA ILE A 222 -11.80 -5.30 11.67
C ILE A 222 -12.07 -6.79 11.93
N LYS A 223 -13.30 -7.14 12.31
CA LYS A 223 -13.69 -8.54 12.56
C LYS A 223 -13.54 -9.41 11.32
N ARG A 224 -13.85 -8.90 10.12
CA ARG A 224 -13.59 -9.61 8.86
C ARG A 224 -12.10 -9.91 8.71
N PHE A 225 -11.24 -8.90 8.88
CA PHE A 225 -9.79 -9.08 8.81
C PHE A 225 -9.29 -10.11 9.82
N LEU A 226 -9.67 -9.99 11.09
CA LEU A 226 -9.28 -10.93 12.14
C LEU A 226 -9.77 -12.36 11.86
N ASN A 227 -10.99 -12.52 11.35
CA ASN A 227 -11.48 -13.84 10.94
C ASN A 227 -10.65 -14.47 9.80
N LEU A 228 -10.07 -13.66 8.91
CA LEU A 228 -9.12 -14.15 7.90
C LEU A 228 -7.77 -14.54 8.51
N VAL A 229 -7.25 -13.72 9.44
CA VAL A 229 -6.01 -13.98 10.19
C VAL A 229 -6.13 -15.26 11.02
N PHE A 230 -7.22 -15.45 11.75
CA PHE A 230 -7.40 -16.59 12.66
C PHE A 230 -8.10 -17.80 12.01
N CYS A 231 -8.73 -17.64 10.85
CA CYS A 231 -9.58 -18.67 10.24
C CYS A 231 -10.66 -19.22 11.18
N ASN A 232 -11.20 -18.36 12.08
CA ASN A 232 -12.29 -18.71 13.00
C ASN A 232 -13.57 -19.10 12.22
N GLU A 233 -13.82 -18.41 11.11
CA GLU A 233 -14.94 -18.66 10.23
C GLU A 233 -14.48 -18.96 8.79
N ILE A 234 -15.31 -19.67 8.03
CA ILE A 234 -15.10 -19.84 6.60
C ILE A 234 -15.59 -18.57 5.92
N ILE A 235 -14.65 -17.68 5.62
CA ILE A 235 -14.89 -16.46 4.86
C ILE A 235 -14.45 -16.65 3.41
N THR A 236 -15.32 -16.30 2.47
CA THR A 236 -15.01 -16.20 1.05
C THR A 236 -14.72 -14.75 0.64
N PRO A 237 -14.00 -14.54 -0.47
CA PRO A 237 -13.83 -13.20 -1.03
C PRO A 237 -15.17 -12.54 -1.32
N THR A 238 -15.23 -11.21 -1.15
CA THR A 238 -16.32 -10.40 -1.68
C THR A 238 -16.22 -10.29 -3.21
N LYS A 239 -17.30 -9.85 -3.86
CA LYS A 239 -17.29 -9.55 -5.31
C LYS A 239 -16.23 -8.48 -5.63
N HIS A 240 -16.09 -7.46 -4.79
CA HIS A 240 -15.07 -6.41 -4.93
C HIS A 240 -13.64 -6.97 -4.82
N GLU A 241 -13.36 -7.80 -3.81
CA GLU A 241 -12.04 -8.43 -3.61
C GLU A 241 -11.68 -9.34 -4.78
N ASN A 242 -12.66 -10.10 -5.32
CA ASN A 242 -12.45 -10.94 -6.50
C ASN A 242 -12.13 -10.11 -7.75
N ALA A 243 -12.94 -9.09 -8.05
CA ALA A 243 -12.75 -8.25 -9.23
C ALA A 243 -11.46 -7.43 -9.17
N MET A 244 -11.10 -6.89 -7.99
CA MET A 244 -9.84 -6.17 -7.82
C MET A 244 -8.62 -7.11 -7.91
N TYR A 245 -8.73 -8.36 -7.42
CA TYR A 245 -7.69 -9.37 -7.64
C TYR A 245 -7.52 -9.68 -9.14
N LEU A 246 -8.61 -9.82 -9.90
CA LEU A 246 -8.56 -10.05 -11.34
C LEU A 246 -7.98 -8.84 -12.09
N ALA A 247 -8.28 -7.62 -11.68
CA ALA A 247 -7.67 -6.41 -12.21
C ALA A 247 -6.15 -6.43 -11.99
N ALA A 248 -5.69 -6.71 -10.77
CA ALA A 248 -4.26 -6.79 -10.46
C ALA A 248 -3.55 -7.96 -11.19
N ALA A 249 -4.20 -9.11 -11.30
CA ALA A 249 -3.67 -10.23 -12.09
C ALA A 249 -3.52 -9.86 -13.57
N ALA A 250 -4.50 -9.14 -14.13
CA ALA A 250 -4.44 -8.66 -15.51
C ALA A 250 -3.30 -7.65 -15.73
N ALA A 251 -2.98 -6.82 -14.73
CA ALA A 251 -1.85 -5.87 -14.79
C ALA A 251 -0.51 -6.57 -15.11
N GLY A 252 -0.32 -7.81 -14.65
CA GLY A 252 0.88 -8.60 -14.92
C GLY A 252 1.10 -8.95 -16.41
N ASN A 253 0.08 -8.80 -17.26
CA ASN A 253 0.22 -8.95 -18.71
C ASN A 253 0.81 -7.69 -19.37
N SER A 254 0.80 -6.55 -18.68
CA SER A 254 1.35 -5.30 -19.22
C SER A 254 2.87 -5.37 -19.28
N ALA A 255 3.40 -4.99 -20.42
CA ALA A 255 4.82 -4.77 -20.56
C ALA A 255 5.16 -3.31 -20.93
N CYS A 256 4.28 -2.38 -20.56
CA CYS A 256 4.54 -0.95 -20.66
C CYS A 256 5.74 -0.56 -19.77
N LEU A 257 6.67 0.20 -20.34
CA LEU A 257 7.90 0.64 -19.64
C LEU A 257 7.63 1.62 -18.48
N SER A 258 6.48 2.27 -18.47
CA SER A 258 6.15 3.28 -17.45
C SER A 258 5.49 2.67 -16.22
N ARG A 259 4.43 1.86 -16.38
CA ARG A 259 3.62 1.29 -15.30
C ARG A 259 2.91 0.02 -15.76
N GLN A 260 2.64 -0.88 -14.82
CA GLN A 260 1.73 -2.01 -15.01
C GLN A 260 0.39 -1.70 -14.35
N VAL A 261 -0.64 -1.48 -15.16
CA VAL A 261 -1.99 -1.14 -14.72
C VAL A 261 -2.95 -2.19 -15.25
N GLY A 262 -3.85 -2.64 -14.40
CA GLY A 262 -4.88 -3.60 -14.75
C GLY A 262 -6.26 -3.15 -14.32
N ALA A 263 -7.28 -3.61 -15.04
CA ALA A 263 -8.66 -3.30 -14.80
C ALA A 263 -9.57 -4.53 -14.96
N CYS A 264 -10.65 -4.58 -14.20
CA CYS A 264 -11.71 -5.56 -14.30
C CYS A 264 -13.05 -4.84 -14.32
N LEU A 265 -13.91 -5.17 -15.28
CA LEU A 265 -15.23 -4.60 -15.42
C LEU A 265 -16.28 -5.66 -15.09
N THR A 266 -17.22 -5.32 -14.23
CA THR A 266 -18.37 -6.16 -13.87
C THR A 266 -19.68 -5.53 -14.30
N ASP A 267 -20.71 -6.35 -14.44
CA ASP A 267 -22.09 -5.87 -14.51
C ASP A 267 -22.58 -5.36 -13.14
N ASN A 268 -23.85 -4.97 -13.08
CA ASN A 268 -24.52 -4.51 -11.85
C ASN A 268 -24.74 -5.61 -10.80
N GLU A 269 -24.69 -6.89 -11.20
CA GLU A 269 -24.74 -8.03 -10.30
C GLU A 269 -23.35 -8.42 -9.77
N GLY A 270 -22.29 -7.86 -10.35
CA GLY A 270 -20.89 -8.15 -10.01
C GLY A 270 -20.32 -9.37 -10.75
N ASN A 271 -20.95 -9.83 -11.83
CA ASN A 271 -20.35 -10.82 -12.72
C ASN A 271 -19.31 -10.14 -13.61
N VAL A 272 -18.17 -10.80 -13.82
CA VAL A 272 -17.07 -10.24 -14.60
C VAL A 272 -17.42 -10.24 -16.10
N LEU A 273 -17.45 -9.06 -16.70
CA LEU A 273 -17.66 -8.87 -18.14
C LEU A 273 -16.33 -8.95 -18.91
N SER A 274 -15.28 -8.33 -18.37
CA SER A 274 -13.97 -8.31 -18.99
C SER A 274 -12.86 -7.96 -18.00
N VAL A 275 -11.62 -8.23 -18.43
CA VAL A 275 -10.41 -7.66 -17.83
C VAL A 275 -9.62 -6.92 -18.92
N GLY A 276 -8.82 -5.96 -18.51
CA GLY A 276 -7.94 -5.17 -19.38
C GLY A 276 -6.66 -4.80 -18.65
N TRP A 277 -5.64 -4.48 -19.42
CA TRP A 277 -4.36 -3.97 -18.95
C TRP A 277 -3.80 -2.99 -19.96
N ASN A 278 -2.89 -2.13 -19.53
CA ASN A 278 -2.28 -1.16 -20.42
C ASN A 278 -1.21 -1.81 -21.30
N ASP A 279 -1.40 -1.81 -22.61
CA ASP A 279 -0.38 -2.24 -23.56
C ASP A 279 -0.67 -1.72 -24.97
N VAL A 280 0.28 -1.91 -25.89
CA VAL A 280 0.20 -1.43 -27.27
C VAL A 280 -0.89 -2.21 -28.03
N PRO A 281 -1.86 -1.52 -28.67
CA PRO A 281 -2.84 -2.18 -29.52
C PRO A 281 -2.19 -2.88 -30.73
N LYS A 282 -2.80 -3.98 -31.18
CA LYS A 282 -2.36 -4.74 -32.36
C LYS A 282 -3.32 -4.53 -33.54
N PHE A 283 -2.79 -4.56 -34.76
CA PHE A 283 -3.61 -4.63 -35.98
C PHE A 283 -4.56 -5.85 -35.93
N GLY A 284 -5.83 -5.66 -36.30
CA GLY A 284 -6.89 -6.66 -36.13
C GLY A 284 -7.58 -6.62 -34.76
N GLY A 285 -7.08 -5.81 -33.82
CA GLY A 285 -7.69 -5.57 -32.50
C GLY A 285 -7.00 -6.30 -31.36
N GLY A 286 -7.38 -5.93 -30.13
CA GLY A 286 -6.70 -6.39 -28.92
C GLY A 286 -5.36 -5.68 -28.72
N VAL A 287 -4.54 -6.23 -27.83
CA VAL A 287 -3.18 -5.76 -27.55
C VAL A 287 -2.18 -6.88 -27.83
N TYR A 288 -0.91 -6.52 -27.99
CA TYR A 288 0.17 -7.50 -28.09
C TYR A 288 0.27 -8.35 -26.81
N GLN A 289 0.63 -9.63 -26.98
CA GLN A 289 0.77 -10.62 -25.92
C GLN A 289 1.94 -11.56 -26.25
N TYR A 290 2.39 -12.32 -25.26
CA TYR A 290 3.32 -13.42 -25.51
C TYR A 290 2.73 -14.40 -26.52
N SER A 291 3.56 -14.84 -27.46
CA SER A 291 3.19 -15.77 -28.53
C SER A 291 4.21 -16.89 -28.58
N GLU A 292 3.78 -18.15 -28.50
CA GLU A 292 4.67 -19.30 -28.65
C GLU A 292 5.30 -19.36 -30.05
N ASP A 293 4.59 -18.85 -31.06
CA ASP A 293 5.09 -18.71 -32.44
C ASP A 293 6.09 -17.54 -32.61
N ASP A 294 6.20 -16.65 -31.63
CA ASP A 294 7.14 -15.53 -31.63
C ASP A 294 7.72 -15.29 -30.21
N PRO A 295 8.46 -16.27 -29.66
CA PRO A 295 8.85 -16.28 -28.25
C PRO A 295 9.87 -15.20 -27.90
N ILE A 296 10.55 -14.64 -28.92
CA ILE A 296 11.53 -13.56 -28.80
C ILE A 296 10.95 -12.20 -29.24
N GLY A 297 9.68 -12.15 -29.65
CA GLY A 297 8.98 -10.90 -29.98
C GLY A 297 9.48 -10.17 -31.23
N GLN A 298 9.94 -10.88 -32.26
CA GLN A 298 10.39 -10.27 -33.53
C GLN A 298 9.28 -9.51 -34.24
N ASN A 299 8.03 -9.96 -34.14
CA ASN A 299 6.84 -9.33 -34.72
C ASN A 299 6.01 -8.56 -33.69
N ASP A 300 6.49 -8.50 -32.44
CA ASP A 300 5.85 -7.80 -31.35
C ASP A 300 6.33 -6.34 -31.32
N ASN A 301 5.44 -5.44 -31.74
CA ASN A 301 5.74 -4.01 -31.85
C ASN A 301 5.49 -3.25 -30.54
N ARG A 302 5.51 -3.89 -29.37
CA ARG A 302 5.49 -3.17 -28.09
C ARG A 302 6.78 -2.37 -27.88
N CYS A 303 6.71 -1.36 -27.00
CA CYS A 303 7.79 -0.36 -26.84
C CYS A 303 9.15 -0.98 -26.48
N MET A 304 9.20 -2.02 -25.64
CA MET A 304 10.43 -2.72 -25.24
C MET A 304 11.16 -3.39 -26.43
N ASN A 305 10.45 -3.76 -27.49
CA ASN A 305 11.02 -4.43 -28.66
C ASN A 305 11.39 -3.45 -29.79
N LEU A 306 10.93 -2.20 -29.71
CA LEU A 306 11.21 -1.19 -30.72
C LEU A 306 12.39 -0.30 -30.33
N LYS A 307 13.29 -0.07 -31.28
CA LYS A 307 14.42 0.88 -31.16
C LYS A 307 15.26 0.69 -29.89
N GLY A 308 15.42 -0.54 -29.43
CA GLY A 308 16.17 -0.86 -28.20
C GLY A 308 15.40 -0.56 -26.90
N GLY A 309 14.07 -0.47 -26.94
CA GLY A 309 13.23 -0.35 -25.74
C GLY A 309 12.88 1.08 -25.36
N VAL A 310 12.34 1.85 -26.30
CA VAL A 310 12.07 3.28 -26.10
C VAL A 310 10.62 3.55 -25.66
N CYS A 311 10.46 4.36 -24.61
CA CYS A 311 9.17 4.95 -24.26
C CYS A 311 8.84 6.11 -25.21
N PHE A 312 7.92 5.88 -26.16
CA PHE A 312 7.52 6.90 -27.14
C PHE A 312 6.90 8.14 -26.50
N ASN A 313 6.25 8.01 -25.34
CA ASN A 313 5.71 9.15 -24.61
C ASN A 313 6.82 10.10 -24.13
N ASP A 314 7.88 9.54 -23.57
CA ASP A 314 9.01 10.34 -23.06
C ASP A 314 9.89 10.88 -24.19
N LEU A 315 9.98 10.14 -25.30
CA LEU A 315 10.60 10.63 -26.53
C LEU A 315 9.88 11.89 -27.05
N GLU A 316 8.55 11.84 -27.18
CA GLU A 316 7.78 12.96 -27.72
C GLU A 316 7.83 14.18 -26.80
N LYS A 317 7.73 13.99 -25.48
CA LYS A 317 7.97 15.07 -24.50
C LYS A 317 9.34 15.72 -24.69
N SER A 318 10.36 14.92 -24.96
CA SER A 318 11.73 15.41 -25.14
C SER A 318 11.86 16.24 -26.42
N ILE A 319 11.18 15.84 -27.49
CA ILE A 319 11.09 16.60 -28.74
C ILE A 319 10.38 17.94 -28.49
N ILE A 320 9.21 17.93 -27.85
CA ILE A 320 8.44 19.14 -27.51
C ILE A 320 9.27 20.12 -26.67
N LYS A 321 9.97 19.64 -25.63
CA LYS A 321 10.88 20.47 -24.82
C LYS A 321 12.00 21.08 -25.68
N GLY A 322 12.60 20.27 -26.56
CA GLY A 322 13.66 20.71 -27.46
C GLY A 322 13.20 21.81 -28.41
N ASP A 323 12.03 21.65 -29.02
CA ASP A 323 11.44 22.62 -29.93
C ASP A 323 11.09 23.93 -29.22
N LEU A 324 10.50 23.85 -28.02
CA LEU A 324 10.18 25.02 -27.20
C LEU A 324 11.44 25.84 -26.87
N ILE A 325 12.50 25.17 -26.42
CA ILE A 325 13.77 25.84 -26.09
C ILE A 325 14.41 26.44 -27.33
N LYS A 326 14.36 25.74 -28.48
CA LYS A 326 14.88 26.26 -29.75
C LYS A 326 14.19 27.57 -30.14
N GLU A 327 12.86 27.65 -30.01
CA GLU A 327 12.12 28.89 -30.28
C GLU A 327 12.42 30.00 -29.26
N PHE A 328 12.63 29.66 -27.98
CA PHE A 328 13.08 30.64 -26.97
C PHE A 328 14.49 31.17 -27.22
N ILE A 329 15.41 30.35 -27.73
CA ILE A 329 16.75 30.79 -28.12
C ILE A 329 16.66 31.69 -29.35
N LYS A 330 15.90 31.27 -30.36
CA LYS A 330 15.71 32.03 -31.60
C LYS A 330 15.08 33.41 -31.37
N SER A 331 14.17 33.52 -30.42
CA SER A 331 13.53 34.79 -30.02
C SER A 331 14.40 35.64 -29.07
N GLY A 332 15.55 35.14 -28.62
CA GLY A 332 16.44 35.85 -27.71
C GLY A 332 15.98 35.89 -26.25
N ILE A 333 14.95 35.13 -25.87
CA ILE A 333 14.46 35.04 -24.48
C ILE A 333 15.46 34.27 -23.61
N ILE A 334 16.06 33.21 -24.15
CA ILE A 334 17.05 32.37 -23.48
C ILE A 334 18.33 32.35 -24.32
N LYS A 335 19.51 32.34 -23.67
CA LYS A 335 20.80 32.18 -24.37
C LYS A 335 21.09 30.69 -24.56
N ASP A 336 21.83 30.33 -25.62
CA ASP A 336 22.16 28.92 -25.90
C ASP A 336 22.92 28.23 -24.75
N ILE A 337 23.74 28.98 -24.00
CA ILE A 337 24.45 28.50 -22.80
C ILE A 337 23.50 28.01 -21.69
N ASP A 338 22.29 28.56 -21.61
CA ASP A 338 21.30 28.25 -20.58
C ASP A 338 20.37 27.08 -20.97
N LYS A 339 20.57 26.48 -22.15
CA LYS A 339 19.72 25.40 -22.68
C LYS A 339 19.50 24.26 -21.70
N ASN A 340 20.56 23.73 -21.09
CA ASN A 340 20.45 22.60 -20.17
C ASN A 340 19.67 22.96 -18.90
N LYS A 341 19.87 24.17 -18.38
CA LYS A 341 19.12 24.68 -17.23
C LYS A 341 17.64 24.85 -17.56
N ALA A 342 17.32 25.31 -18.76
CA ALA A 342 15.95 25.41 -19.24
C ALA A 342 15.28 24.02 -19.36
N ILE A 343 16.00 22.99 -19.84
CA ILE A 343 15.51 21.61 -19.86
C ILE A 343 15.16 21.15 -18.44
N GLU A 344 16.07 21.34 -17.48
CA GLU A 344 15.84 20.94 -16.08
C GLU A 344 14.62 21.63 -15.46
N LEU A 345 14.40 22.91 -15.76
CA LEU A 345 13.21 23.63 -15.31
C LEU A 345 11.92 23.08 -15.96
N LEU A 346 11.97 22.72 -17.24
CA LEU A 346 10.82 22.10 -17.92
C LEU A 346 10.52 20.70 -17.39
N GLU A 347 11.51 19.94 -16.91
CA GLU A 347 11.28 18.66 -16.23
C GLU A 347 10.48 18.81 -14.93
N LYS A 348 10.60 19.96 -14.27
CA LYS A 348 9.82 20.31 -13.06
C LYS A 348 8.43 20.85 -13.38
N SER A 349 8.12 21.07 -14.67
CA SER A 349 6.82 21.57 -15.12
C SER A 349 5.81 20.45 -15.37
N ARG A 350 4.56 20.83 -15.70
CA ARG A 350 3.50 19.88 -16.07
C ARG A 350 3.75 19.13 -17.39
N ILE A 351 4.75 19.52 -18.19
CA ILE A 351 5.11 18.76 -19.41
C ILE A 351 5.51 17.32 -19.08
N LYS A 352 6.19 17.10 -17.95
CA LYS A 352 6.56 15.75 -17.48
C LYS A 352 5.33 14.85 -17.25
N GLU A 353 4.17 15.43 -17.00
CA GLU A 353 2.93 14.74 -16.64
C GLU A 353 2.10 14.28 -17.83
N LEU A 354 2.46 14.70 -19.06
CA LEU A 354 1.75 14.32 -20.27
C LEU A 354 1.81 12.79 -20.50
N ILE A 355 0.73 12.22 -21.01
CA ILE A 355 0.59 10.78 -21.26
C ILE A 355 -0.03 10.48 -22.63
N GLU A 356 -0.42 11.52 -23.37
CA GLU A 356 -1.17 11.47 -24.61
C GLU A 356 -0.38 10.83 -25.76
N PHE A 357 0.96 10.81 -25.65
CA PHE A 357 1.86 10.27 -26.67
C PHE A 357 2.24 8.81 -26.42
N SER A 358 1.66 8.19 -25.38
CA SER A 358 1.82 6.75 -25.16
C SER A 358 1.14 5.96 -26.28
N ARG A 359 1.85 4.95 -26.80
CA ARG A 359 1.28 3.98 -27.74
C ARG A 359 0.33 2.99 -27.08
N ALA A 360 0.41 2.84 -25.76
CA ALA A 360 -0.42 1.89 -25.03
C ALA A 360 -1.84 2.43 -24.85
N VAL A 361 -2.84 1.58 -25.08
CA VAL A 361 -4.19 1.83 -24.56
C VAL A 361 -4.15 1.66 -23.04
N HIS A 362 -5.00 2.39 -22.30
CA HIS A 362 -5.08 2.24 -20.86
C HIS A 362 -5.90 1.01 -20.45
N ALA A 363 -5.69 0.50 -19.23
CA ALA A 363 -6.35 -0.70 -18.74
C ALA A 363 -7.88 -0.57 -18.71
N GLU A 364 -8.38 0.59 -18.27
CA GLU A 364 -9.79 0.93 -18.20
C GLU A 364 -10.44 0.91 -19.58
N MET A 365 -9.80 1.57 -20.56
CA MET A 365 -10.25 1.59 -21.94
C MET A 365 -10.24 0.19 -22.55
N HIS A 366 -9.18 -0.58 -22.30
CA HIS A 366 -9.07 -1.95 -22.77
C HIS A 366 -10.20 -2.82 -22.21
N ALA A 367 -10.48 -2.75 -20.90
CA ALA A 367 -11.59 -3.48 -20.28
C ALA A 367 -12.95 -3.08 -20.89
N ILE A 368 -13.22 -1.78 -21.04
CA ILE A 368 -14.47 -1.26 -21.62
C ILE A 368 -14.65 -1.74 -23.07
N ILE A 369 -13.61 -1.61 -23.92
CA ILE A 369 -13.67 -2.06 -25.31
C ILE A 369 -13.86 -3.58 -25.39
N SER A 370 -13.16 -4.34 -24.55
CA SER A 370 -13.27 -5.80 -24.50
C SER A 370 -14.67 -6.27 -24.08
N ALA A 371 -15.31 -5.58 -23.13
CA ALA A 371 -16.69 -5.86 -22.74
C ALA A 371 -17.67 -5.48 -23.85
N GLY A 372 -17.49 -4.33 -24.49
CA GLY A 372 -18.35 -3.88 -25.59
C GLY A 372 -18.33 -4.81 -26.81
N LYS A 373 -17.23 -5.53 -27.05
CA LYS A 373 -17.14 -6.55 -28.12
C LYS A 373 -17.89 -7.84 -27.81
N LYS A 374 -18.10 -8.17 -26.53
CA LYS A 374 -18.57 -9.49 -26.07
C LYS A 374 -19.97 -9.47 -25.47
N SER A 375 -20.43 -8.32 -24.96
CA SER A 375 -21.67 -8.23 -24.21
C SER A 375 -22.87 -7.98 -25.12
N ASN A 376 -23.90 -8.82 -24.99
CA ASN A 376 -25.23 -8.56 -25.57
C ASN A 376 -26.08 -7.64 -24.68
N GLU A 377 -25.75 -7.55 -23.37
CA GLU A 377 -26.51 -6.83 -22.35
C GLU A 377 -25.93 -5.44 -21.99
N GLY A 378 -24.79 -5.07 -22.58
CA GLY A 378 -24.14 -3.77 -22.38
C GLY A 378 -23.38 -3.62 -21.05
N ILE A 379 -22.74 -2.45 -20.86
CA ILE A 379 -21.90 -2.09 -19.69
C ILE A 379 -22.71 -1.32 -18.62
N GLN A 380 -24.00 -1.13 -18.86
CA GLN A 380 -24.83 -0.19 -18.11
C GLN A 380 -24.90 -0.54 -16.62
N ASN A 381 -24.65 0.48 -15.77
CA ASN A 381 -24.63 0.38 -14.31
C ASN A 381 -23.56 -0.58 -13.73
N GLY A 382 -22.58 -0.98 -14.55
CA GLY A 382 -21.48 -1.82 -14.10
C GLY A 382 -20.50 -1.11 -13.16
N THR A 383 -19.55 -1.89 -12.65
CA THR A 383 -18.47 -1.42 -11.77
C THR A 383 -17.12 -1.72 -12.38
N LEU A 384 -16.25 -0.73 -12.44
CA LEU A 384 -14.86 -0.87 -12.87
C LEU A 384 -13.93 -0.95 -11.66
N TYR A 385 -13.03 -1.92 -11.65
CA TYR A 385 -11.96 -2.05 -10.66
C TYR A 385 -10.65 -1.80 -11.39
N CYS A 386 -9.83 -0.89 -10.90
CA CYS A 386 -8.56 -0.54 -11.52
C CYS A 386 -7.45 -0.54 -10.46
N THR A 387 -6.25 -1.00 -10.80
CA THR A 387 -5.13 -0.94 -9.87
C THR A 387 -4.71 0.50 -9.57
N THR A 388 -4.97 1.43 -10.49
CA THR A 388 -4.58 2.84 -10.39
C THR A 388 -5.78 3.75 -10.65
N TYR A 389 -5.85 4.89 -9.98
CA TYR A 389 -6.90 5.89 -10.18
C TYR A 389 -6.96 6.36 -11.64
N PRO A 390 -8.17 6.46 -12.25
CA PRO A 390 -8.30 6.73 -13.67
C PRO A 390 -7.86 8.12 -14.07
N CYS A 391 -7.15 8.24 -15.19
CA CYS A 391 -6.79 9.54 -15.75
C CYS A 391 -8.01 10.24 -16.36
N HIS A 392 -7.86 11.53 -16.68
CA HIS A 392 -8.92 12.33 -17.29
C HIS A 392 -9.34 11.81 -18.68
N ASN A 393 -8.45 11.13 -19.41
CA ASN A 393 -8.80 10.49 -20.68
C ASN A 393 -9.71 9.27 -20.44
N CYS A 394 -9.34 8.39 -19.50
CA CYS A 394 -10.17 7.24 -19.11
C CYS A 394 -11.54 7.65 -18.56
N ALA A 395 -11.59 8.74 -17.79
CA ALA A 395 -12.83 9.27 -17.23
C ALA A 395 -13.92 9.49 -18.29
N ARG A 396 -13.56 9.99 -19.47
CA ARG A 396 -14.51 10.16 -20.59
C ARG A 396 -15.15 8.84 -21.01
N HIS A 397 -14.36 7.78 -21.11
CA HIS A 397 -14.85 6.46 -21.49
C HIS A 397 -15.69 5.83 -20.39
N ILE A 398 -15.29 6.00 -19.13
CA ILE A 398 -16.03 5.51 -17.96
C ILE A 398 -17.43 6.14 -17.89
N ILE A 399 -17.53 7.47 -18.06
CA ILE A 399 -18.82 8.16 -18.06
C ILE A 399 -19.66 7.69 -19.25
N THR A 400 -19.08 7.68 -20.45
CA THR A 400 -19.81 7.37 -21.70
C THR A 400 -20.30 5.91 -21.75
N SER A 401 -19.60 4.98 -21.09
CA SER A 401 -20.01 3.57 -21.05
C SER A 401 -21.14 3.27 -20.07
N GLY A 402 -21.58 4.25 -19.26
CA GLY A 402 -22.64 4.06 -18.28
C GLY A 402 -22.21 3.31 -17.02
N ILE A 403 -20.91 3.31 -16.69
CA ILE A 403 -20.37 2.75 -15.44
C ILE A 403 -20.79 3.63 -14.26
N ASN A 404 -21.26 3.01 -13.17
CA ASN A 404 -21.72 3.74 -11.98
C ASN A 404 -20.64 3.91 -10.91
N GLU A 405 -19.70 2.97 -10.82
CA GLU A 405 -18.69 2.94 -9.78
C GLU A 405 -17.33 2.55 -10.33
N VAL A 406 -16.28 3.17 -9.81
CA VAL A 406 -14.89 2.82 -10.04
C VAL A 406 -14.20 2.60 -8.69
N TYR A 407 -13.60 1.44 -8.48
CA TYR A 407 -12.74 1.17 -7.32
C TYR A 407 -11.28 1.20 -7.72
N PHE A 408 -10.43 1.92 -6.98
CA PHE A 408 -8.99 2.00 -7.24
C PHE A 408 -8.13 1.72 -6.00
N ILE A 409 -6.88 1.27 -6.20
CA ILE A 409 -5.91 1.10 -5.09
C ILE A 409 -4.93 2.26 -5.07
N GLU A 410 -4.17 2.46 -6.14
CA GLU A 410 -3.12 3.47 -6.18
C GLU A 410 -3.69 4.85 -6.52
N PRO A 411 -3.56 5.86 -5.64
CA PRO A 411 -3.99 7.22 -5.95
C PRO A 411 -3.20 7.81 -7.12
N TYR A 412 -3.88 8.57 -7.99
CA TYR A 412 -3.25 9.33 -9.07
C TYR A 412 -3.58 10.80 -8.94
N ARG A 413 -2.83 11.50 -8.07
CA ARG A 413 -3.04 12.91 -7.67
C ARG A 413 -3.14 13.90 -8.83
N LYS A 414 -2.56 13.55 -9.97
CA LYS A 414 -2.45 14.40 -11.16
C LYS A 414 -3.65 14.26 -12.09
N SER A 415 -4.59 13.36 -11.79
CA SER A 415 -5.79 13.21 -12.60
C SER A 415 -6.64 14.48 -12.56
N LEU A 416 -6.94 14.99 -13.75
CA LEU A 416 -7.90 16.09 -13.91
C LEU A 416 -9.35 15.59 -13.99
N ALA A 417 -9.61 14.29 -13.81
CA ALA A 417 -10.94 13.69 -13.98
C ALA A 417 -12.00 14.42 -13.14
N MET A 418 -11.77 14.55 -11.83
CA MET A 418 -12.69 15.27 -10.93
C MET A 418 -12.83 16.75 -11.29
N LYS A 419 -11.74 17.41 -11.70
CA LYS A 419 -11.77 18.84 -12.07
C LYS A 419 -12.59 19.09 -13.33
N LEU A 420 -12.41 18.25 -14.34
CA LEU A 420 -13.00 18.42 -15.68
C LEU A 420 -14.43 17.86 -15.78
N HIS A 421 -14.77 16.87 -14.97
CA HIS A 421 -16.06 16.17 -15.00
C HIS A 421 -16.79 16.20 -13.66
N ARG A 422 -16.66 17.31 -12.90
CA ARG A 422 -17.28 17.48 -11.56
C ARG A 422 -18.81 17.34 -11.55
N ASP A 423 -19.44 17.54 -12.70
CA ASP A 423 -20.87 17.37 -12.94
C ASP A 423 -21.27 15.89 -13.01
N SER A 424 -20.36 15.01 -13.44
CA SER A 424 -20.60 13.61 -13.76
C SER A 424 -19.84 12.62 -12.86
N ILE A 425 -18.82 13.07 -12.13
CA ILE A 425 -17.96 12.25 -11.26
C ILE A 425 -17.96 12.81 -9.83
N THR A 426 -17.87 11.92 -8.85
CA THR A 426 -17.71 12.23 -7.43
C THR A 426 -16.83 11.20 -6.73
N GLU A 427 -16.15 11.61 -5.66
CA GLU A 427 -15.48 10.69 -4.72
C GLU A 427 -16.29 10.51 -3.42
N ASP A 428 -17.42 11.23 -3.30
CA ASP A 428 -18.37 11.10 -2.20
C ASP A 428 -19.32 9.92 -2.45
N ILE A 429 -19.22 8.91 -1.59
CA ILE A 429 -20.05 7.70 -1.66
C ILE A 429 -21.56 7.97 -1.52
N SER A 430 -21.96 9.07 -0.89
CA SER A 430 -23.36 9.44 -0.69
C SER A 430 -24.03 9.94 -1.97
N LYS A 431 -23.25 10.39 -2.95
CA LYS A 431 -23.73 10.97 -4.22
C LYS A 431 -23.98 9.88 -5.26
N LYS A 432 -25.25 9.55 -5.48
CA LYS A 432 -25.70 8.47 -6.37
C LYS A 432 -26.02 8.92 -7.80
N ASP A 433 -26.08 10.22 -8.04
CA ASP A 433 -26.39 10.87 -9.31
C ASP A 433 -25.16 11.02 -10.25
N ARG A 434 -24.01 10.50 -9.83
CA ARG A 434 -22.71 10.60 -10.52
C ARG A 434 -21.96 9.29 -10.45
N VAL A 435 -20.97 9.14 -11.33
CA VAL A 435 -19.99 8.05 -11.26
C VAL A 435 -19.15 8.23 -10.00
N ARG A 436 -19.17 7.24 -9.10
CA ARG A 436 -18.39 7.27 -7.86
C ARG A 436 -17.01 6.68 -8.11
N ILE A 437 -15.94 7.45 -7.93
CA ILE A 437 -14.56 6.95 -7.92
C ILE A 437 -14.13 6.81 -6.46
N LEU A 438 -14.01 5.57 -6.00
CA LEU A 438 -13.82 5.22 -4.60
C LEU A 438 -12.53 4.43 -4.41
N MET A 439 -11.84 4.65 -3.29
CA MET A 439 -10.73 3.78 -2.93
C MET A 439 -11.27 2.39 -2.56
N PHE A 440 -10.57 1.35 -3.01
CA PHE A 440 -10.86 -0.04 -2.73
C PHE A 440 -10.76 -0.35 -1.23
N GLU A 441 -11.67 -1.19 -0.75
CA GLU A 441 -11.73 -1.68 0.63
C GLU A 441 -11.74 -3.21 0.64
N GLY A 442 -11.07 -3.82 1.62
CA GLY A 442 -10.97 -5.25 1.80
C GLY A 442 -9.57 -5.81 1.59
N VAL A 443 -9.48 -7.11 1.36
CA VAL A 443 -8.21 -7.81 1.13
C VAL A 443 -7.53 -7.28 -0.12
N SER A 444 -6.26 -6.87 0.01
CA SER A 444 -5.48 -6.41 -1.13
C SER A 444 -5.19 -7.56 -2.11
N PRO A 445 -5.04 -7.27 -3.42
CA PRO A 445 -4.77 -8.31 -4.41
C PRO A 445 -3.55 -9.16 -4.12
N LYS A 446 -2.49 -8.56 -3.56
CA LYS A 446 -1.26 -9.28 -3.19
C LYS A 446 -1.48 -10.29 -2.06
N SER A 447 -2.46 -10.05 -1.20
CA SER A 447 -2.78 -10.91 -0.06
C SER A 447 -4.02 -11.78 -0.31
N TYR A 448 -4.64 -11.68 -1.49
CA TYR A 448 -5.83 -12.43 -1.89
C TYR A 448 -5.64 -13.96 -1.77
N ILE A 449 -4.64 -14.51 -2.46
CA ILE A 449 -4.35 -15.95 -2.39
C ILE A 449 -3.91 -16.33 -0.99
N HIS A 450 -3.14 -15.48 -0.31
CA HIS A 450 -2.71 -15.74 1.04
C HIS A 450 -3.90 -15.95 2.00
N PHE A 451 -4.90 -15.05 1.98
CA PHE A 451 -6.05 -15.14 2.87
C PHE A 451 -7.05 -16.23 2.44
N PHE A 452 -7.40 -16.31 1.15
CA PHE A 452 -8.52 -17.15 0.70
C PHE A 452 -8.12 -18.57 0.29
N LYS A 453 -6.83 -18.88 0.11
CA LYS A 453 -6.39 -20.25 -0.15
C LYS A 453 -6.68 -21.15 1.05
N MET A 454 -7.28 -22.30 0.77
CA MET A 454 -7.60 -23.31 1.76
C MET A 454 -6.34 -23.85 2.44
N ASN A 455 -6.37 -23.92 3.76
CA ASN A 455 -5.31 -24.54 4.56
C ASN A 455 -5.37 -26.06 4.50
N LYS A 456 -4.25 -26.71 4.85
CA LYS A 456 -4.19 -28.17 5.08
C LYS A 456 -4.99 -28.62 6.32
N ASN A 457 -5.41 -27.69 7.17
CA ASN A 457 -6.26 -28.01 8.33
C ASN A 457 -7.64 -28.46 7.86
N LYS A 458 -8.21 -29.45 8.55
CA LYS A 458 -9.57 -29.93 8.27
C LYS A 458 -10.55 -28.78 8.50
N ARG A 459 -11.42 -28.48 7.52
CA ARG A 459 -12.58 -27.57 7.67
C ARG A 459 -13.85 -28.30 8.11
N LYS A 460 -13.80 -29.63 8.11
CA LYS A 460 -14.91 -30.50 8.46
C LYS A 460 -14.42 -31.69 9.28
N ASP A 461 -15.28 -32.16 10.16
CA ASP A 461 -15.13 -33.42 10.86
C ASP A 461 -16.47 -34.17 10.85
N ASN A 462 -16.44 -35.47 10.53
CA ASN A 462 -17.64 -36.31 10.35
C ASN A 462 -18.73 -35.67 9.48
N GLY A 463 -18.34 -35.03 8.36
CA GLY A 463 -19.25 -34.38 7.43
C GLY A 463 -19.84 -33.04 7.90
N LYS A 464 -19.51 -32.59 9.12
CA LYS A 464 -19.97 -31.31 9.69
C LYS A 464 -18.85 -30.27 9.68
N LYS A 465 -19.23 -29.00 9.51
CA LYS A 465 -18.29 -27.85 9.61
C LYS A 465 -17.63 -27.85 10.99
N LEU A 466 -16.31 -27.69 11.03
CA LEU A 466 -15.59 -27.43 12.27
C LEU A 466 -15.84 -25.98 12.71
N ILE A 467 -16.18 -25.81 13.98
CA ILE A 467 -16.43 -24.50 14.60
C ILE A 467 -15.26 -24.24 15.56
N HIS A 468 -14.50 -23.17 15.32
CA HIS A 468 -13.32 -22.81 16.12
C HIS A 468 -13.61 -21.60 17.02
N LEU A 469 -14.68 -21.66 17.81
CA LEU A 469 -15.00 -20.60 18.77
C LEU A 469 -14.09 -20.71 20.00
N SER A 470 -12.89 -20.14 19.90
CA SER A 470 -11.96 -20.01 21.02
C SER A 470 -11.37 -18.61 21.01
N LYS A 471 -11.43 -17.92 22.15
CA LYS A 471 -10.69 -16.67 22.34
C LYS A 471 -9.18 -16.91 22.19
N ASN A 472 -8.69 -18.11 22.50
CA ASN A 472 -7.27 -18.45 22.41
C ASN A 472 -6.87 -19.10 21.06
N ILE A 473 -7.63 -18.85 19.98
CA ILE A 473 -7.30 -19.38 18.65
C ILE A 473 -5.96 -18.80 18.14
N SER A 474 -5.05 -19.65 17.67
CA SER A 474 -3.80 -19.19 17.07
C SER A 474 -4.02 -18.67 15.63
N PRO A 475 -3.23 -17.69 15.17
CA PRO A 475 -3.30 -17.21 13.80
C PRO A 475 -3.03 -18.34 12.80
N LYS A 476 -3.56 -18.19 11.58
CA LYS A 476 -3.39 -19.09 10.43
C LYS A 476 -1.92 -19.38 10.15
N LYS A 477 -1.09 -18.35 10.26
CA LYS A 477 0.35 -18.44 10.10
C LYS A 477 1.02 -18.17 11.44
N THR A 478 2.06 -18.95 11.72
CA THR A 478 2.87 -18.82 12.92
C THR A 478 4.33 -19.02 12.52
N LEU A 479 5.25 -18.38 13.24
CA LEU A 479 6.68 -18.55 13.07
C LEU A 479 7.31 -19.06 14.36
N SER A 480 8.44 -19.76 14.21
CA SER A 480 9.22 -20.21 15.35
C SER A 480 9.97 -19.06 16.01
N LEU A 481 9.80 -18.89 17.32
CA LEU A 481 10.53 -17.93 18.15
C LEU A 481 12.03 -18.21 18.27
N LYS A 482 12.53 -19.29 17.68
CA LYS A 482 13.99 -19.56 17.67
C LYS A 482 14.78 -18.64 16.74
N ALA A 483 14.15 -18.07 15.71
CA ALA A 483 14.83 -17.26 14.70
C ALA A 483 14.63 -15.75 14.91
N ILE A 484 13.45 -15.35 15.40
CA ILE A 484 13.08 -13.93 15.56
C ILE A 484 14.04 -13.17 16.49
N PRO A 485 14.40 -13.67 17.69
CA PRO A 485 15.33 -12.98 18.59
C PRO A 485 16.71 -12.76 17.97
N VAL A 486 17.14 -13.60 17.03
CA VAL A 486 18.42 -13.41 16.31
C VAL A 486 18.33 -12.19 15.40
N LEU A 487 17.22 -12.04 14.67
CA LEU A 487 16.99 -10.90 13.79
C LEU A 487 16.77 -9.60 14.58
N GLU A 488 15.98 -9.66 15.65
CA GLU A 488 15.80 -8.55 16.59
C GLU A 488 17.13 -8.13 17.23
N GLY A 489 17.99 -9.10 17.61
CA GLY A 489 19.32 -8.83 18.15
C GLY A 489 20.26 -8.10 17.19
N GLU A 490 20.19 -8.36 15.89
CA GLU A 490 20.94 -7.58 14.88
C GLU A 490 20.44 -6.14 14.78
N VAL A 491 19.13 -5.91 14.92
CA VAL A 491 18.52 -4.58 15.00
C VAL A 491 18.98 -3.84 16.26
N THR A 492 18.90 -4.47 17.42
CA THR A 492 19.38 -3.91 18.70
C THR A 492 20.87 -3.55 18.63
N LYS A 493 21.70 -4.42 18.02
CA LYS A 493 23.13 -4.15 17.80
C LYS A 493 23.36 -2.95 16.87
N SER A 494 22.58 -2.82 15.81
CA SER A 494 22.60 -1.63 14.93
C SER A 494 22.31 -0.35 15.71
N LEU A 495 21.28 -0.33 16.56
CA LEU A 495 20.94 0.83 17.40
C LEU A 495 22.04 1.18 18.42
N LYS A 496 22.67 0.17 19.05
CA LYS A 496 23.83 0.36 19.94
C LYS A 496 25.00 0.99 19.20
N ASN A 497 25.30 0.53 17.98
CA ASN A 497 26.35 1.12 17.13
C ASN A 497 26.05 2.58 16.76
N LYS A 498 24.76 2.91 16.56
CA LYS A 498 24.27 4.28 16.32
C LYS A 498 24.22 5.15 17.59
N LYS A 499 24.53 4.58 18.76
CA LYS A 499 24.46 5.22 20.09
C LYS A 499 23.09 5.81 20.40
N LEU A 500 22.03 5.14 19.92
CA LEU A 500 20.66 5.54 20.22
C LEU A 500 20.13 4.85 21.47
N ILE A 501 20.64 3.66 21.79
CA ILE A 501 20.31 2.93 23.02
C ILE A 501 21.61 2.58 23.75
N ASP A 502 21.54 2.47 25.07
CA ASP A 502 22.71 2.24 25.89
C ASP A 502 23.35 0.86 25.65
N ILE A 503 24.68 0.84 25.76
CA ILE A 503 25.42 -0.39 25.99
C ILE A 503 25.22 -0.69 27.47
N GLU A 504 24.21 -1.46 27.82
CA GLU A 504 24.29 -2.18 29.09
C GLU A 504 25.55 -3.05 29.00
N ASN A 505 26.59 -2.63 29.73
CA ASN A 505 27.75 -3.45 30.02
C ASN A 505 27.22 -4.64 30.82
N GLY A 506 27.02 -5.76 30.15
CA GLY A 506 26.85 -7.05 30.82
C GLY A 506 28.07 -7.40 31.68
#